data_AF-A0A2Z6RA48-F1
#
_entry.id   AF-A0A2Z6RA48-F1
#
_cell.length_a   1.000
_cell.length_b   1.000
_cell.length_c   1.000
_cell.angle_alpha   90.00
_cell.angle_beta   90.00
_cell.angle_gamma   90.00
#
_symmetry.space_group_name_H-M   'P 1'
#
loop_
_entity.id
_entity.type
_entity.pdbx_description
1 polymer ?
#
loop_
_entity_poly.entity_id
_entity_poly.type
_entity_poly.pdbx_seq_one_letter_code
_entity_poly.pdbx_strand_id
1 'polypeptide(L)'
;MFHSDYKHIIDRLPEGLVKRACERLLHHSKDPVPLEAISEKSEQIESYLRHTLEVYENSLNRKHRNMAQEKTNFFGKFMQDIEKEYRKRINANKKLRCEINDLKTQLQETEKELASMKVRFYSLVKGYFFSLYFCKVRFWPRSCTFEELYKSKGSPILFYNHEKRMAFQRPHPRQRRICEEYKAELEEENYHLRSELQTEVDTNHQNERRINQLEQDYSQCEQEIQVLNREIEHLENASEEEITELKSEISSLKNKLCQAKKNVRDKEKNISALENQLVEFEEQQETVGNQQSAIQRLTQERYQPYDTPDTYEAKIRPLLLGVANNDVQVLGFLKSYLTGDFYTRMRIANPGGINAFFTELKNMWLEREQNLSGRISEELNQFANQALPSINPVSYSLPQVTPVSQPAFNKDDVQKAIQDALA
;
A
#
# COMPACT_ATOMS: atom_id res chain seq x y z
N MET A 1 -16.48 11.90 -1.02
CA MET A 1 -17.28 12.47 0.10
C MET A 1 -16.66 13.76 0.57
N PHE A 2 -15.39 13.77 0.97
CA PHE A 2 -14.67 15.00 1.28
C PHE A 2 -14.02 15.62 0.03
N HIS A 3 -13.88 16.95 0.02
CA HIS A 3 -13.16 17.69 -1.02
C HIS A 3 -11.73 17.17 -1.22
N SER A 4 -11.21 17.26 -2.45
CA SER A 4 -9.87 16.76 -2.82
C SER A 4 -8.74 17.39 -2.01
N ASP A 5 -8.92 18.61 -1.52
CA ASP A 5 -7.93 19.31 -0.72
C ASP A 5 -7.63 18.60 0.60
N TYR A 6 -8.57 17.81 1.13
CA TYR A 6 -8.38 17.07 2.38
C TYR A 6 -7.69 15.72 2.19
N LYS A 7 -7.42 15.32 0.94
CA LYS A 7 -6.84 14.02 0.61
C LYS A 7 -5.55 13.74 1.39
N HIS A 8 -4.70 14.76 1.54
CA HIS A 8 -3.44 14.65 2.29
C HIS A 8 -3.60 14.34 3.79
N ILE A 9 -4.77 14.64 4.38
CA ILE A 9 -5.12 14.30 5.77
C ILE A 9 -5.83 12.95 5.83
N ILE A 10 -6.75 12.70 4.89
CA ILE A 10 -7.56 11.49 4.83
C ILE A 10 -6.71 10.26 4.55
N ASP A 11 -5.74 10.35 3.64
CA ASP A 11 -4.83 9.24 3.30
C ASP A 11 -3.99 8.78 4.51
N ARG A 12 -3.89 9.59 5.57
CA ARG A 12 -3.17 9.27 6.82
C ARG A 12 -4.06 8.69 7.93
N LEU A 13 -5.38 8.74 7.75
CA LEU A 13 -6.36 8.24 8.72
C LEU A 13 -6.86 6.85 8.31
N PRO A 14 -7.10 5.93 9.27
CA PRO A 14 -7.76 4.66 8.99
C PRO A 14 -9.17 4.89 8.44
N GLU A 15 -9.57 4.05 7.49
CA GLU A 15 -10.85 4.19 6.78
C GLU A 15 -12.08 4.19 7.71
N GLY A 16 -12.03 3.41 8.81
CA GLY A 16 -13.08 3.42 9.83
C GLY A 16 -13.17 4.73 10.64
N LEU A 17 -12.05 5.44 10.83
CA LEU A 17 -12.03 6.77 11.46
C LEU A 17 -12.52 7.84 10.50
N VAL A 18 -12.20 7.73 9.21
CA VAL A 18 -12.71 8.63 8.17
C VAL A 18 -14.23 8.54 8.06
N LYS A 19 -14.80 7.31 8.04
CA LYS A 19 -16.26 7.11 8.05
C LYS A 19 -16.93 7.73 9.28
N ARG A 20 -16.38 7.47 10.47
CA ARG A 20 -16.90 8.02 11.73
C ARG A 20 -16.77 9.55 11.82
N ALA A 21 -15.71 10.12 11.23
CA ALA A 21 -15.54 11.57 11.14
C ALA A 21 -16.60 12.20 10.22
N CYS A 22 -16.87 11.58 9.08
CA CYS A 22 -17.95 11.95 8.16
C CYS A 22 -19.32 11.95 8.84
N GLU A 23 -19.68 10.86 9.51
CA GLU A 23 -20.97 10.73 10.23
C GLU A 23 -21.12 11.79 11.33
N ARG A 24 -20.03 12.10 12.03
CA ARG A 24 -20.06 13.13 13.09
C ARG A 24 -20.25 14.53 12.55
N LEU A 25 -19.62 14.88 11.44
CA LEU A 25 -19.80 16.18 10.78
C LEU A 25 -21.21 16.35 10.19
N LEU A 26 -21.82 15.25 9.76
CA LEU A 26 -23.16 15.24 9.17
C LEU A 26 -24.30 15.25 10.19
N HIS A 27 -24.15 14.53 11.31
CA HIS A 27 -25.29 14.19 12.17
C HIS A 27 -25.09 14.49 13.66
N HIS A 28 -23.86 14.75 14.11
CA HIS A 28 -23.55 14.78 15.55
C HIS A 28 -22.71 15.98 16.01
N SER A 29 -22.30 16.88 15.12
CA SER A 29 -21.67 18.15 15.50
C SER A 29 -22.72 19.15 16.00
N LYS A 30 -22.31 20.07 16.88
CA LYS A 30 -23.19 21.16 17.37
C LYS A 30 -23.75 22.02 16.23
N ASP A 31 -22.99 22.12 15.13
CA ASP A 31 -23.40 22.68 13.85
C ASP A 31 -23.24 21.60 12.76
N PRO A 32 -24.32 20.91 12.36
CA PRO A 32 -24.27 19.89 11.32
C PRO A 32 -23.92 20.51 9.98
N VAL A 33 -22.94 19.94 9.28
CA VAL A 33 -22.54 20.40 7.95
C VAL A 33 -23.47 19.79 6.89
N PRO A 34 -24.11 20.58 6.01
CA PRO A 34 -24.89 20.08 4.89
C PRO A 34 -24.06 19.17 3.97
N LEU A 35 -24.68 18.15 3.38
CA LEU A 35 -23.99 17.15 2.56
C LEU A 35 -23.22 17.79 1.38
N GLU A 36 -23.75 18.89 0.82
CA GLU A 36 -23.09 19.65 -0.26
C GLU A 36 -21.79 20.33 0.22
N ALA A 37 -21.78 20.87 1.44
CA ALA A 37 -20.67 21.63 2.00
C ALA A 37 -19.48 20.74 2.44
N ILE A 38 -19.67 19.44 2.56
CA ILE A 38 -18.57 18.47 2.84
C ILE A 38 -17.69 18.25 1.61
N SER A 39 -18.28 18.42 0.43
CA SER A 39 -17.56 18.41 -0.84
C SER A 39 -16.95 19.77 -1.18
N GLU A 40 -17.22 20.81 -0.40
CA GLU A 40 -16.66 22.15 -0.58
C GLU A 40 -15.51 22.41 0.40
N LYS A 41 -14.73 23.45 0.10
CA LYS A 41 -13.58 23.84 0.91
C LYS A 41 -14.03 24.66 2.12
N SER A 42 -13.94 24.07 3.30
CA SER A 42 -14.23 24.65 4.61
C SER A 42 -13.05 24.51 5.58
N GLU A 43 -12.62 25.62 6.19
CA GLU A 43 -11.59 25.62 7.24
C GLU A 43 -12.02 24.87 8.50
N GLN A 44 -13.31 24.86 8.82
CA GLN A 44 -13.85 24.17 9.99
C GLN A 44 -13.72 22.65 9.84
N ILE A 45 -14.03 22.13 8.65
CA ILE A 45 -13.87 20.70 8.32
C ILE A 45 -12.38 20.33 8.33
N GLU A 46 -11.52 21.17 7.76
CA GLU A 46 -10.08 20.94 7.76
C GLU A 46 -9.51 20.88 9.18
N SER A 47 -9.85 21.85 10.02
CA SER A 47 -9.41 21.92 11.42
C SER A 47 -9.87 20.70 12.23
N TYR A 48 -11.12 20.28 12.04
CA TYR A 48 -11.65 19.06 12.68
C TYR A 48 -10.92 17.79 12.22
N LEU A 49 -10.64 17.64 10.92
CA LEU A 49 -9.90 16.50 10.39
C LEU A 49 -8.44 16.50 10.87
N ARG A 50 -7.78 17.67 10.92
CA ARG A 50 -6.43 17.83 11.48
C ARG A 50 -6.38 17.43 12.96
N HIS A 51 -7.34 17.90 13.76
CA HIS A 51 -7.43 17.53 15.16
C HIS A 51 -7.69 16.03 15.34
N THR A 52 -8.54 15.44 14.49
CA THR A 52 -8.80 13.99 14.51
C THR A 52 -7.54 13.18 14.18
N LEU A 53 -6.75 13.63 13.19
CA LEU A 53 -5.45 13.03 12.85
C LEU A 53 -4.46 13.16 14.00
N GLU A 54 -4.35 14.33 14.61
CA GLU A 54 -3.45 14.57 15.75
C GLU A 54 -3.78 13.65 16.95
N VAL A 55 -5.07 13.50 17.29
CA VAL A 55 -5.51 12.59 18.36
C VAL A 55 -5.17 11.14 18.04
N TYR A 56 -5.34 10.73 16.78
CA TYR A 56 -5.00 9.38 16.34
C TYR A 56 -3.49 9.11 16.41
N GLU A 57 -2.67 10.02 15.87
CA GLU A 57 -1.21 9.94 15.90
C GLU A 57 -0.70 9.93 17.35
N ASN A 58 -1.25 10.76 18.24
CA ASN A 58 -0.91 10.76 19.66
C ASN A 58 -1.28 9.45 20.36
N SER A 59 -2.43 8.86 20.03
CA SER A 59 -2.83 7.54 20.54
C SER A 59 -1.89 6.44 20.06
N LEU A 60 -1.50 6.44 18.78
CA LEU A 60 -0.50 5.51 18.24
C LEU A 60 0.85 5.68 18.93
N ASN A 61 1.34 6.91 19.04
CA ASN A 61 2.61 7.22 19.71
C ASN A 61 2.61 6.76 21.17
N ARG A 62 1.49 6.92 21.88
CA ARG A 62 1.31 6.42 23.25
C ARG A 62 1.35 4.90 23.30
N LYS A 63 0.68 4.20 22.38
CA LYS A 63 0.75 2.74 22.28
C LYS A 63 2.17 2.25 21.99
N HIS A 64 2.88 2.89 21.05
CA HIS A 64 4.27 2.57 20.74
C HIS A 64 5.19 2.77 21.95
N ARG A 65 5.04 3.88 22.68
CA ARG A 65 5.81 4.12 23.92
C ARG A 65 5.51 3.07 24.99
N ASN A 66 4.24 2.76 25.22
CA ASN A 66 3.86 1.76 26.22
C ASN A 66 4.40 0.37 25.86
N MET A 67 4.25 -0.08 24.61
CA MET A 67 4.80 -1.36 24.18
C MET A 67 6.33 -1.40 24.25
N ALA A 68 7.00 -0.30 23.91
CA ALA A 68 8.45 -0.20 24.06
C ALA A 68 8.87 -0.30 25.54
N GLN A 69 8.15 0.39 26.43
CA GLN A 69 8.37 0.36 27.88
C GLN A 69 8.11 -1.03 28.48
N GLU A 70 7.03 -1.70 28.07
CA GLU A 70 6.70 -3.05 28.51
C GLU A 70 7.75 -4.07 28.07
N LYS A 71 8.20 -3.97 26.80
CA LYS A 71 9.31 -4.80 26.31
C LYS A 71 10.58 -4.56 27.09
N THR A 72 10.99 -3.31 27.31
CA THR A 72 12.20 -3.01 28.09
C THR A 72 12.09 -3.44 29.54
N ASN A 73 10.91 -3.29 30.17
CA ASN A 73 10.67 -3.76 31.53
C ASN A 73 10.72 -5.29 31.63
N PHE A 74 10.11 -6.00 30.68
CA PHE A 74 10.10 -7.45 30.64
C PHE A 74 11.52 -8.01 30.45
N PHE A 75 12.22 -7.58 29.41
CA PHE A 75 13.59 -8.00 29.15
C PHE A 75 14.54 -7.57 30.28
N GLY A 76 14.36 -6.36 30.83
CA GLY A 76 15.16 -5.88 31.95
C GLY A 76 15.00 -6.76 33.20
N LYS A 77 13.77 -7.13 33.55
CA LYS A 77 13.48 -8.02 34.68
C LYS A 77 14.07 -9.42 34.45
N PHE A 78 13.89 -9.98 33.25
CA PHE A 78 14.46 -11.27 32.87
C PHE A 78 15.98 -11.29 32.99
N MET A 79 16.67 -10.26 32.47
CA MET A 79 18.12 -10.14 32.56
C MET A 79 18.60 -10.00 34.01
N GLN A 80 17.87 -9.24 34.85
CA GLN A 80 18.19 -9.13 36.27
C GLN A 80 18.05 -10.46 37.02
N ASP A 81 17.01 -11.24 36.72
CA ASP A 81 16.79 -12.55 37.35
C ASP A 81 17.90 -13.53 36.97
N ILE A 82 18.30 -13.56 35.70
CA ILE A 82 19.45 -14.33 35.22
C ILE A 82 20.73 -13.89 35.94
N GLU A 83 21.02 -12.60 36.00
CA GLU A 83 22.23 -12.08 36.62
C GLU A 83 22.27 -12.40 38.13
N LYS A 84 21.12 -12.32 38.80
CA LYS A 84 20.97 -12.70 40.21
C LYS A 84 21.27 -14.19 40.41
N GLU A 85 20.79 -15.05 39.52
CA GLU A 85 21.03 -16.49 39.58
C GLU A 85 22.51 -16.82 39.33
N TYR A 86 23.15 -16.19 38.35
CA TYR A 86 24.60 -16.33 38.14
C TYR A 86 25.41 -15.84 39.35
N ARG A 87 25.04 -14.71 39.96
CA ARG A 87 25.70 -14.23 41.20
C ARG A 87 25.61 -15.25 42.35
N LYS A 88 24.45 -15.88 42.55
CA LYS A 88 24.29 -16.93 43.57
C LYS A 88 25.22 -18.11 43.30
N ARG A 89 25.26 -18.61 42.06
CA ARG A 89 26.13 -19.72 41.66
C ARG A 89 27.61 -19.39 41.87
N ILE A 90 28.04 -18.17 41.52
CA ILE A 90 29.41 -17.70 41.78
C ILE A 90 29.73 -17.70 43.27
N ASN A 91 28.82 -17.22 44.11
CA ASN A 91 29.04 -17.18 45.56
C ASN A 91 29.09 -18.59 46.17
N ALA A 92 28.21 -19.51 45.73
CA ALA A 92 28.27 -20.91 46.13
C ALA A 92 29.60 -21.56 45.70
N ASN A 93 30.04 -21.34 44.47
CA ASN A 93 31.33 -21.83 43.98
C ASN A 93 32.52 -21.26 44.76
N LYS A 94 32.47 -20.00 45.20
CA LYS A 94 33.49 -19.42 46.09
C LYS A 94 33.54 -20.16 47.43
N LYS A 95 32.39 -20.45 48.03
CA LYS A 95 32.30 -21.20 49.30
C LYS A 95 32.87 -22.61 49.16
N LEU A 96 32.45 -23.35 48.13
CA LEU A 96 32.98 -24.69 47.84
C LEU A 96 34.49 -24.66 47.62
N ARG A 97 35.02 -23.62 46.94
CA ARG A 97 36.45 -23.48 46.72
C ARG A 97 37.23 -23.27 48.02
N CYS A 98 36.67 -22.57 49.01
CA CYS A 98 37.25 -22.47 50.36
C CYS A 98 37.26 -23.84 51.06
N GLU A 99 36.11 -24.54 51.07
CA GLU A 99 36.01 -25.87 51.69
C GLU A 99 36.98 -26.89 51.07
N ILE A 100 37.13 -26.89 49.74
CA ILE A 100 38.11 -27.73 49.04
C ILE A 100 39.55 -27.42 49.49
N ASN A 101 39.88 -26.15 49.70
CA ASN A 101 41.22 -25.76 50.15
C ASN A 101 41.49 -26.19 51.61
N ASP A 102 40.47 -26.08 52.46
CA ASP A 102 40.55 -26.52 53.85
C ASP A 102 40.76 -28.04 53.93
N LEU A 103 39.96 -28.81 53.19
CA LEU A 103 40.12 -30.27 53.07
C LEU A 103 41.48 -30.67 52.52
N LYS A 104 41.98 -29.94 51.51
CA LYS A 104 43.31 -30.17 50.94
C LYS A 104 44.42 -29.94 51.97
N THR A 105 44.26 -28.94 52.85
CA THR A 105 45.20 -28.65 53.93
C THR A 105 45.20 -29.77 54.96
N GLN A 106 44.02 -30.23 55.38
CA GLN A 106 43.89 -31.38 56.29
C GLN A 106 44.52 -32.65 55.72
N LEU A 107 44.29 -32.93 54.43
CA LEU A 107 44.87 -34.08 53.75
C LEU A 107 46.40 -34.03 53.82
N GLN A 108 47.02 -32.88 53.52
CA GLN A 108 48.47 -32.72 53.61
C GLN A 108 49.02 -32.93 55.03
N GLU A 109 48.31 -32.49 56.06
CA GLU A 109 48.67 -32.73 57.46
C GLU A 109 48.70 -34.24 57.77
N THR A 110 47.63 -34.94 57.38
CA THR A 110 47.52 -36.40 57.61
C THR A 110 48.56 -37.19 56.83
N GLU A 111 48.91 -36.76 55.62
CA GLU A 111 50.00 -37.36 54.83
C GLU A 111 51.36 -37.21 55.53
N LYS A 112 51.65 -36.05 56.12
CA LYS A 112 52.87 -35.83 56.91
C LYS A 112 52.91 -36.73 58.15
N GLU A 113 51.79 -36.84 58.87
CA GLU A 113 51.69 -37.73 60.03
C GLU A 113 51.87 -39.20 59.64
N LEU A 114 51.27 -39.62 58.54
CA LEU A 114 51.44 -40.97 57.99
C LEU A 114 52.90 -41.21 57.59
N ALA A 115 53.57 -40.25 56.94
CA ALA A 115 54.99 -40.34 56.60
C ALA A 115 55.86 -40.47 57.85
N SER A 116 55.59 -39.68 58.89
CA SER A 116 56.25 -39.77 60.21
C SER A 116 56.02 -41.14 60.86
N MET A 117 54.79 -41.66 60.82
CA MET A 117 54.46 -42.98 61.35
C MET A 117 55.17 -44.10 60.58
N LYS A 118 55.25 -44.02 59.25
CA LYS A 118 56.01 -44.96 58.42
C LYS A 118 57.48 -44.99 58.85
N VAL A 119 58.12 -43.83 59.02
CA VAL A 119 59.53 -43.76 59.48
C VAL A 119 59.70 -44.39 60.85
N ARG A 120 58.80 -44.08 61.82
CA ARG A 120 58.82 -44.68 63.17
C ARG A 120 58.68 -46.21 63.11
N PHE A 121 57.76 -46.71 62.30
CA PHE A 121 57.54 -48.15 62.10
C PHE A 121 58.78 -48.84 61.50
N TYR A 122 59.37 -48.27 60.44
CA TYR A 122 60.59 -48.82 59.84
C TYR A 122 61.76 -48.89 60.83
N SER A 123 61.95 -47.86 61.67
CA SER A 123 62.98 -47.86 62.72
C SER A 123 62.72 -48.93 63.79
N LEU A 124 61.47 -49.10 64.24
CA LEU A 124 61.08 -50.13 65.21
C LEU A 124 61.32 -51.54 64.67
N VAL A 125 60.87 -51.82 63.45
CA VAL A 125 61.05 -53.12 62.79
C VAL A 125 62.55 -53.42 62.59
N LYS A 126 63.33 -52.44 62.11
CA LYS A 126 64.77 -52.60 61.93
C LYS A 126 65.49 -52.88 63.25
N GLY A 127 65.12 -52.19 64.34
CA GLY A 127 65.66 -52.43 65.69
C GLY A 127 65.31 -53.82 66.23
N TYR A 128 64.08 -54.29 66.02
CA TYR A 128 63.63 -55.62 66.43
C TYR A 128 64.40 -56.74 65.71
N PHE A 129 64.58 -56.63 64.39
CA PHE A 129 65.39 -57.58 63.62
C PHE A 129 66.87 -57.55 64.06
N PHE A 130 67.42 -56.37 64.35
CA PHE A 130 68.81 -56.25 64.84
C PHE A 130 68.99 -56.90 66.22
N SER A 131 68.02 -56.72 67.13
CA SER A 131 68.00 -57.35 68.45
C SER A 131 67.88 -58.88 68.38
N LEU A 132 67.00 -59.39 67.51
CA LEU A 132 66.87 -60.83 67.26
C LEU A 132 68.16 -61.44 66.69
N TYR A 133 68.82 -60.75 65.76
CA TYR A 133 70.10 -61.18 65.21
C TYR A 133 71.19 -61.23 66.28
N PHE A 134 71.30 -60.18 67.13
CA PHE A 134 72.25 -60.15 68.24
C PHE A 134 71.97 -61.21 69.31
N CYS A 135 70.71 -61.44 69.68
CA CYS A 135 70.35 -62.51 70.61
C CYS A 135 70.72 -63.89 70.06
N LYS A 136 70.54 -64.12 68.75
CA LYS A 136 70.86 -65.40 68.11
C LYS A 136 72.37 -65.66 68.01
N VAL A 137 73.19 -64.61 67.87
CA VAL A 137 74.67 -64.70 67.85
C VAL A 137 75.26 -64.87 69.26
N ARG A 138 74.61 -64.33 70.30
CA ARG A 138 75.15 -64.31 71.67
C ARG A 138 74.78 -65.53 72.52
N PHE A 139 73.80 -66.34 72.09
CA PHE A 139 73.24 -67.47 72.86
C PHE A 139 73.51 -68.85 72.25
N TRP A 140 74.54 -69.00 71.42
CA TRP A 140 74.97 -70.33 70.94
C TRP A 140 76.21 -70.80 71.71
N PRO A 141 76.10 -71.80 72.61
CA PRO A 141 77.26 -72.42 73.22
C PRO A 141 77.97 -73.30 72.19
N ARG A 142 79.27 -73.07 71.98
CA ARG A 142 80.18 -74.06 71.41
C ARG A 142 80.37 -75.17 72.44
N SER A 143 79.56 -76.22 72.36
CA SER A 143 79.76 -77.59 72.86
C SER A 143 78.42 -78.16 73.35
N CYS A 144 77.84 -79.05 72.54
CA CYS A 144 76.95 -80.15 72.93
C CYS A 144 76.38 -80.73 71.63
N THR A 145 76.71 -81.99 71.34
CA THR A 145 76.19 -82.73 70.20
C THR A 145 74.70 -83.01 70.39
N PHE A 146 73.96 -82.93 69.29
CA PHE A 146 72.49 -82.93 69.14
C PHE A 146 71.77 -84.19 69.66
N GLU A 147 72.48 -85.15 70.24
CA GLU A 147 71.99 -86.52 70.47
C GLU A 147 71.59 -86.83 71.93
N GLU A 148 71.80 -85.90 72.88
CA GLU A 148 71.53 -86.15 74.31
C GLU A 148 70.27 -85.47 74.89
N LEU A 149 69.57 -84.61 74.16
CA LEU A 149 68.43 -83.85 74.71
C LEU A 149 67.04 -84.48 74.51
N TYR A 150 66.92 -85.59 73.79
CA TYR A 150 65.60 -86.19 73.49
C TYR A 150 65.12 -87.28 74.46
N LYS A 151 65.86 -87.57 75.55
CA LYS A 151 65.55 -88.70 76.44
C LYS A 151 65.12 -88.38 77.88
N SER A 152 64.91 -87.13 78.27
CA SER A 152 64.51 -86.87 79.67
C SER A 152 63.63 -85.63 79.86
N LYS A 153 62.35 -85.92 80.16
CA LYS A 153 61.37 -85.13 80.92
C LYS A 153 60.59 -84.05 80.14
N GLY A 154 59.26 -84.18 80.25
CA GLY A 154 58.24 -83.35 79.62
C GLY A 154 58.34 -81.86 79.94
N SER A 155 57.89 -81.07 78.98
CA SER A 155 58.01 -79.61 78.92
C SER A 155 57.38 -78.86 80.10
N PRO A 156 58.16 -78.04 80.84
CA PRO A 156 57.65 -77.03 81.79
C PRO A 156 56.93 -75.84 81.14
N ILE A 157 56.87 -75.78 79.80
CA ILE A 157 56.35 -74.66 79.01
C ILE A 157 54.81 -74.57 79.05
N LEU A 158 54.11 -75.63 79.45
CA LEU A 158 52.64 -75.63 79.46
C LEU A 158 52.02 -74.94 80.68
N PHE A 159 52.74 -74.83 81.80
CA PHE A 159 52.21 -74.12 82.98
C PHE A 159 52.41 -72.61 82.93
N TYR A 160 53.54 -72.13 82.40
CA TYR A 160 53.86 -70.69 82.36
C TYR A 160 53.02 -69.90 81.33
N ASN A 161 52.42 -70.57 80.35
CA ASN A 161 51.63 -69.94 79.30
C ASN A 161 50.12 -69.87 79.62
N HIS A 162 49.62 -70.64 80.59
CA HIS A 162 48.19 -70.61 80.94
C HIS A 162 47.84 -69.39 81.80
N GLU A 163 48.66 -69.04 82.80
CA GLU A 163 48.43 -67.88 83.67
C GLU A 163 48.61 -66.54 82.96
N LYS A 164 49.63 -66.41 82.08
CA LYS A 164 49.81 -65.18 81.29
C LYS A 164 48.75 -64.97 80.20
N ARG A 165 48.09 -66.02 79.72
CA ARG A 165 46.96 -65.90 78.77
C ARG A 165 45.69 -65.38 79.42
N MET A 166 45.47 -65.68 80.71
CA MET A 166 44.27 -65.28 81.43
C MET A 166 44.33 -63.84 81.98
N ALA A 167 45.53 -63.28 82.19
CA ALA A 167 45.71 -61.95 82.77
C ALA A 167 45.52 -60.76 81.79
N PHE A 168 45.44 -61.01 80.48
CA PHE A 168 45.46 -59.94 79.45
C PHE A 168 44.25 -59.88 78.50
N GLN A 169 43.13 -60.56 78.78
CA GLN A 169 42.12 -60.79 77.74
C GLN A 169 40.65 -60.50 78.06
N ARG A 170 40.29 -59.49 78.87
CA ARG A 170 38.92 -58.94 78.83
C ARG A 170 38.88 -57.43 79.05
N PRO A 171 38.47 -56.61 78.06
CA PRO A 171 38.10 -55.22 78.27
C PRO A 171 37.04 -55.11 79.37
N HIS A 172 37.13 -54.06 80.21
CA HIS A 172 36.21 -53.87 81.34
C HIS A 172 34.75 -53.87 80.83
N PRO A 173 33.79 -54.58 81.48
CA PRO A 173 32.42 -54.76 80.96
C PRO A 173 31.64 -53.46 80.64
N ARG A 174 32.04 -52.33 81.23
CA ARG A 174 31.50 -51.00 80.91
C ARG A 174 32.06 -50.44 79.60
N GLN A 175 33.37 -50.57 79.36
CA GLN A 175 34.00 -50.11 78.12
C GLN A 175 33.52 -50.91 76.92
N ARG A 176 33.30 -52.22 77.09
CA ARG A 176 32.73 -53.08 76.05
C ARG A 176 31.34 -52.61 75.62
N ARG A 177 30.45 -52.32 76.57
CA ARG A 177 29.10 -51.80 76.26
C ARG A 177 29.14 -50.46 75.52
N ILE A 178 29.97 -49.52 75.97
CA ILE A 178 30.13 -48.22 75.32
C ILE A 178 30.65 -48.40 73.88
N CYS A 179 31.64 -49.27 73.65
CA CYS A 179 32.12 -49.55 72.29
C CYS A 179 31.09 -50.28 71.42
N GLU A 180 30.27 -51.16 72.01
CA GLU A 180 29.19 -51.85 71.30
C GLU A 180 28.04 -50.88 70.94
N GLU A 181 27.71 -49.93 71.82
CA GLU A 181 26.75 -48.85 71.58
C GLU A 181 27.23 -47.93 70.45
N TYR A 182 28.46 -47.40 70.52
CA TYR A 182 29.03 -46.59 69.43
C TYR A 182 29.12 -47.35 68.10
N LYS A 183 29.40 -48.64 68.15
CA LYS A 183 29.42 -49.48 66.94
C LYS A 183 28.01 -49.60 66.34
N ALA A 184 26.98 -49.78 67.17
CA ALA A 184 25.60 -49.84 66.71
C ALA A 184 25.11 -48.50 66.12
N GLU A 185 25.44 -47.38 66.77
CA GLU A 185 25.16 -46.02 66.26
C GLU A 185 25.80 -45.79 64.88
N LEU A 186 27.08 -46.16 64.73
CA LEU A 186 27.77 -46.07 63.44
C LEU A 186 27.16 -47.00 62.37
N GLU A 187 26.67 -48.18 62.75
CA GLU A 187 26.00 -49.09 61.82
C GLU A 187 24.63 -48.54 61.37
N GLU A 188 23.89 -47.89 62.27
CA GLU A 188 22.61 -47.21 61.97
C GLU A 188 22.83 -45.99 61.06
N GLU A 189 23.80 -45.13 61.36
CA GLU A 189 24.18 -44.00 60.50
C GLU A 189 24.62 -44.47 59.11
N ASN A 190 25.44 -45.53 59.03
CA ASN A 190 25.83 -46.11 57.74
C ASN A 190 24.64 -46.67 56.96
N TYR A 191 23.63 -47.23 57.64
CA TYR A 191 22.41 -47.68 56.99
C TYR A 191 21.61 -46.49 56.42
N HIS A 192 21.44 -45.42 57.21
CA HIS A 192 20.76 -44.21 56.76
C HIS A 192 21.44 -43.55 55.57
N LEU A 193 22.78 -43.37 55.62
CA LEU A 193 23.55 -42.80 54.52
C LEU A 193 23.44 -43.62 53.24
N ARG A 194 23.42 -44.95 53.34
CA ARG A 194 23.20 -45.84 52.18
C ARG A 194 21.80 -45.68 51.61
N SER A 195 20.79 -45.55 52.45
CA SER A 195 19.41 -45.33 52.01
C SER A 195 19.26 -43.98 51.31
N GLU A 196 19.81 -42.90 51.88
CA GLU A 196 19.78 -41.57 51.30
C GLU A 196 20.54 -41.53 49.96
N LEU A 197 21.72 -42.13 49.90
CA LEU A 197 22.49 -42.26 48.67
C LEU A 197 21.70 -43.00 47.59
N GLN A 198 20.98 -44.07 47.94
CA GLN A 198 20.16 -44.80 46.98
C GLN A 198 19.02 -43.92 46.42
N THR A 199 18.34 -43.15 47.28
CA THR A 199 17.28 -42.24 46.82
C THR A 199 17.80 -41.14 45.88
N GLU A 200 19.00 -40.64 46.13
CA GLU A 200 19.66 -39.65 45.27
C GLU A 200 20.07 -40.26 43.93
N VAL A 201 20.58 -41.50 43.92
CA VAL A 201 20.87 -42.25 42.69
C VAL A 201 19.62 -42.47 41.85
N ASP A 202 18.52 -42.88 42.48
CA ASP A 202 17.25 -43.12 41.79
C ASP A 202 16.70 -41.82 41.18
N THR A 203 16.80 -40.71 41.91
CA THR A 203 16.42 -39.37 41.44
C THR A 203 17.29 -38.93 40.27
N ASN A 204 18.60 -39.14 40.34
CA ASN A 204 19.52 -38.82 39.26
C ASN A 204 19.24 -39.63 38.00
N HIS A 205 18.93 -40.92 38.13
CA HIS A 205 18.55 -41.75 36.99
C HIS A 205 17.22 -41.29 36.37
N GLN A 206 16.27 -40.78 37.16
CA GLN A 206 15.07 -40.13 36.62
C GLN A 206 15.39 -38.83 35.88
N ASN A 207 16.28 -38.01 36.43
CA ASN A 207 16.71 -36.76 35.78
C ASN A 207 17.42 -37.02 34.46
N GLU A 208 18.30 -38.04 34.40
CA GLU A 208 18.96 -38.48 33.17
C GLU A 208 17.94 -38.85 32.09
N ARG A 209 16.90 -39.63 32.43
CA ARG A 209 15.82 -39.95 31.48
C ARG A 209 15.08 -38.71 30.99
N ARG A 210 14.81 -37.74 31.87
CA ARG A 210 14.15 -36.48 31.50
C ARG A 210 15.03 -35.63 30.59
N ILE A 211 16.33 -35.58 30.85
CA ILE A 211 17.30 -34.85 30.01
C ILE A 211 17.33 -35.47 28.61
N ASN A 212 17.47 -36.80 28.52
CA ASN A 212 17.51 -37.49 27.22
C ASN A 212 16.21 -37.27 26.42
N GLN A 213 15.04 -37.27 27.08
CA GLN A 213 13.78 -36.96 26.42
C GLN A 213 13.76 -35.52 25.89
N LEU A 214 14.18 -34.55 26.69
CA LEU A 214 14.23 -33.15 26.28
C LEU A 214 15.22 -32.92 25.12
N GLU A 215 16.34 -33.63 25.10
CA GLU A 215 17.30 -33.58 24.00
C GLU A 215 16.70 -34.11 22.69
N GLN A 216 15.91 -35.18 22.77
CA GLN A 216 15.17 -35.72 21.63
C GLN A 216 14.12 -34.73 21.12
N ASP A 217 13.30 -34.19 22.02
CA ASP A 217 12.26 -33.21 21.68
C ASP A 217 12.87 -31.93 21.08
N TYR A 218 14.02 -31.48 21.62
CA TYR A 218 14.77 -30.34 21.09
C TYR A 218 15.26 -30.61 19.67
N SER A 219 15.82 -31.80 19.42
CA SER A 219 16.31 -32.21 18.10
C SER A 219 15.17 -32.29 17.08
N GLN A 220 13.98 -32.75 17.50
CA GLN A 220 12.79 -32.75 16.65
C GLN A 220 12.35 -31.33 16.31
N CYS A 221 12.26 -30.45 17.31
CA CYS A 221 11.89 -29.05 17.12
C CYS A 221 12.87 -28.34 16.17
N GLU A 222 14.17 -28.60 16.30
CA GLU A 222 15.18 -28.04 15.40
C GLU A 222 14.96 -28.46 13.94
N GLN A 223 14.62 -29.73 13.70
CA GLN A 223 14.29 -30.23 12.36
C GLN A 223 13.02 -29.58 11.80
N GLU A 224 11.96 -29.45 12.62
CA GLU A 224 10.72 -28.79 12.23
C GLU A 224 10.96 -27.33 11.84
N ILE A 225 11.76 -26.60 12.62
CA ILE A 225 12.16 -25.22 12.29
C ILE A 225 12.92 -25.17 10.97
N GLN A 226 13.83 -26.11 10.71
CA GLN A 226 14.55 -26.15 9.44
C GLN A 226 13.63 -26.39 8.24
N VAL A 227 12.63 -27.27 8.38
CA VAL A 227 11.64 -27.52 7.31
C VAL A 227 10.81 -26.27 7.05
N LEU A 228 10.29 -25.64 8.10
CA LEU A 228 9.49 -24.42 7.98
C LEU A 228 10.28 -23.28 7.36
N ASN A 229 11.55 -23.11 7.73
CA ASN A 229 12.40 -22.07 7.13
C ASN A 229 12.60 -22.28 5.62
N ARG A 230 12.77 -23.52 5.17
CA ARG A 230 12.85 -23.82 3.73
C ARG A 230 11.54 -23.52 3.01
N GLU A 231 10.40 -23.82 3.63
CA GLU A 231 9.09 -23.53 3.06
C GLU A 231 8.86 -22.02 2.93
N ILE A 232 9.25 -21.24 3.93
CA ILE A 232 9.21 -19.77 3.88
C ILE A 232 10.07 -19.27 2.73
N GLU A 233 11.32 -19.74 2.60
CA GLU A 233 12.23 -19.35 1.51
C GLU A 233 11.64 -19.68 0.13
N HIS A 234 10.99 -20.85 -0.03
CA HIS A 234 10.32 -21.20 -1.28
C HIS A 234 9.14 -20.27 -1.60
N LEU A 235 8.32 -19.92 -0.61
CA LEU A 235 7.19 -19.01 -0.79
C LEU A 235 7.64 -17.58 -1.09
N GLU A 236 8.70 -17.11 -0.43
CA GLU A 236 9.30 -15.81 -0.69
C GLU A 236 9.76 -15.72 -2.15
N ASN A 237 10.56 -16.67 -2.62
CA ASN A 237 11.03 -16.72 -4.00
C ASN A 237 9.86 -16.77 -5.01
N ALA A 238 8.84 -17.59 -4.76
CA ALA A 238 7.67 -17.66 -5.64
C ALA A 238 6.92 -16.31 -5.72
N SER A 239 6.77 -15.62 -4.59
CA SER A 239 6.14 -14.31 -4.55
C SER A 239 6.97 -13.22 -5.23
N GLU A 240 8.30 -13.29 -5.13
CA GLU A 240 9.21 -12.39 -5.83
C GLU A 240 9.09 -12.57 -7.35
N GLU A 241 9.07 -13.83 -7.82
CA GLU A 241 8.84 -14.15 -9.23
C GLU A 241 7.52 -13.54 -9.75
N GLU A 242 6.41 -13.75 -9.04
CA GLU A 242 5.10 -13.19 -9.43
C GLU A 242 5.13 -11.65 -9.48
N ILE A 243 5.77 -11.00 -8.51
CA ILE A 243 5.94 -9.53 -8.51
C ILE A 243 6.75 -9.08 -9.74
N THR A 244 7.81 -9.80 -10.12
CA THR A 244 8.59 -9.44 -11.30
C THR A 244 7.80 -9.59 -12.61
N GLU A 245 6.98 -10.63 -12.73
CA GLU A 245 6.10 -10.85 -13.87
C GLU A 245 5.06 -9.73 -13.99
N LEU A 246 4.33 -9.44 -12.91
CA LEU A 246 3.33 -8.36 -12.88
C LEU A 246 3.95 -7.00 -13.20
N LYS A 247 5.16 -6.74 -12.70
CA LYS A 247 5.89 -5.50 -13.01
C LYS A 247 6.21 -5.40 -14.51
N SER A 248 6.58 -6.50 -15.15
CA SER A 248 6.82 -6.56 -16.59
C SER A 248 5.53 -6.32 -17.39
N GLU A 249 4.41 -6.88 -16.94
CA GLU A 249 3.10 -6.69 -17.56
C GLU A 249 2.61 -5.24 -17.45
N ILE A 250 2.72 -4.63 -16.25
CA ILE A 250 2.43 -3.21 -16.04
C ILE A 250 3.27 -2.33 -16.97
N SER A 251 4.55 -2.64 -17.14
CA SER A 251 5.44 -1.92 -18.07
C SER A 251 4.94 -2.01 -19.52
N SER A 252 4.56 -3.23 -19.96
CA SER A 252 3.99 -3.47 -21.29
C SER A 252 2.68 -2.69 -21.50
N LEU A 253 1.75 -2.78 -20.55
CA LEU A 253 0.47 -2.06 -20.60
C LEU A 253 0.66 -0.54 -20.58
N LYS A 254 1.59 -0.03 -19.78
CA LYS A 254 1.94 1.39 -19.75
C LYS A 254 2.43 1.89 -21.11
N ASN A 255 3.25 1.11 -21.79
CA ASN A 255 3.72 1.44 -23.14
C ASN A 255 2.57 1.48 -24.15
N LYS A 256 1.69 0.48 -24.14
CA LYS A 256 0.47 0.45 -24.98
C LYS A 256 -0.42 1.67 -24.72
N LEU A 257 -0.65 2.02 -23.46
CA LEU A 257 -1.45 3.17 -23.07
C LEU A 257 -0.83 4.50 -23.54
N CYS A 258 0.49 4.66 -23.40
CA CYS A 258 1.21 5.83 -23.91
C CYS A 258 1.03 5.99 -25.42
N GLN A 259 1.11 4.89 -26.17
CA GLN A 259 0.90 4.90 -27.62
C GLN A 259 -0.54 5.26 -27.99
N ALA A 260 -1.53 4.63 -27.34
CA ALA A 260 -2.94 4.95 -27.55
C ALA A 260 -3.24 6.44 -27.25
N LYS A 261 -2.70 6.97 -26.15
CA LYS A 261 -2.84 8.38 -25.78
C LYS A 261 -2.24 9.32 -26.83
N LYS A 262 -1.11 8.94 -27.47
CA LYS A 262 -0.54 9.72 -28.57
C LYS A 262 -1.48 9.72 -29.78
N ASN A 263 -1.98 8.55 -30.17
CA ASN A 263 -2.90 8.40 -31.30
C ASN A 263 -4.19 9.22 -31.10
N VAL A 264 -4.74 9.27 -29.88
CA VAL A 264 -5.92 10.09 -29.56
C VAL A 264 -5.61 11.57 -29.75
N ARG A 265 -4.50 12.08 -29.21
CA ARG A 265 -4.10 13.49 -29.41
C ARG A 265 -3.92 13.86 -30.87
N ASP A 266 -3.34 12.96 -31.65
CA ASP A 266 -3.13 13.20 -33.08
C ASP A 266 -4.48 13.24 -33.82
N LYS A 267 -5.45 12.39 -33.44
CA LYS A 267 -6.82 12.44 -33.96
C LYS A 267 -7.58 13.70 -33.51
N GLU A 268 -7.44 14.13 -32.26
CA GLU A 268 -8.04 15.37 -31.74
C GLU A 268 -7.61 16.58 -32.58
N LYS A 269 -6.31 16.70 -32.89
CA LYS A 269 -5.81 17.76 -33.78
C LYS A 269 -6.45 17.70 -35.17
N ASN A 270 -6.61 16.51 -35.73
CA ASN A 270 -7.26 16.33 -37.03
C ASN A 270 -8.74 16.73 -36.97
N ILE A 271 -9.44 16.38 -35.90
CA ILE A 271 -10.84 16.79 -35.69
C ILE A 271 -10.93 18.32 -35.62
N SER A 272 -10.09 18.98 -34.81
CA SER A 272 -10.08 20.45 -34.73
C SER A 272 -9.78 21.11 -36.08
N ALA A 273 -8.92 20.49 -36.92
CA ALA A 273 -8.65 20.99 -38.26
C ALA A 273 -9.88 20.86 -39.19
N LEU A 274 -10.61 19.75 -39.11
CA LEU A 274 -11.83 19.53 -39.88
C LEU A 274 -12.99 20.42 -39.39
N GLU A 275 -13.13 20.62 -38.08
CA GLU A 275 -14.13 21.54 -37.50
C GLU A 275 -13.90 22.97 -38.00
N ASN A 276 -12.66 23.46 -38.02
CA ASN A 276 -12.34 24.79 -38.55
C ASN A 276 -12.70 24.91 -40.05
N GLN A 277 -12.42 23.88 -40.85
CA GLN A 277 -12.80 23.87 -42.28
C GLN A 277 -14.31 23.84 -42.47
N LEU A 278 -15.04 23.11 -41.61
CA LEU A 278 -16.50 23.06 -41.67
C LEU A 278 -17.11 24.41 -41.36
N VAL A 279 -16.63 25.11 -40.33
CA VAL A 279 -17.08 26.47 -39.99
C VAL A 279 -16.85 27.43 -41.16
N GLU A 280 -15.68 27.39 -41.79
CA GLU A 280 -15.38 28.22 -42.96
C GLU A 280 -16.33 27.91 -44.13
N PHE A 281 -16.67 26.64 -44.34
CA PHE A 281 -17.65 26.24 -45.36
C PHE A 281 -19.07 26.69 -45.02
N GLU A 282 -19.48 26.63 -43.76
CA GLU A 282 -20.78 27.11 -43.29
C GLU A 282 -20.92 28.63 -43.46
N GLU A 283 -19.88 29.41 -43.14
CA GLU A 283 -19.85 30.86 -43.38
C GLU A 283 -19.97 31.20 -44.88
N GLN A 284 -19.31 30.42 -45.75
CA GLN A 284 -19.49 30.54 -47.20
C GLN A 284 -20.91 30.20 -47.65
N GLN A 285 -21.56 29.21 -47.05
CA GLN A 285 -22.92 28.84 -47.41
C GLN A 285 -23.94 29.88 -46.93
N GLU A 286 -23.76 30.46 -45.74
CA GLU A 286 -24.64 31.49 -45.21
C GLU A 286 -24.55 32.77 -46.05
N THR A 287 -23.35 33.18 -46.47
CA THR A 287 -23.17 34.33 -47.37
C THR A 287 -23.85 34.11 -48.72
N VAL A 288 -23.71 32.93 -49.33
CA VAL A 288 -24.41 32.58 -50.59
C VAL A 288 -25.93 32.52 -50.39
N GLY A 289 -26.41 31.92 -49.29
CA GLY A 289 -27.84 31.83 -48.97
C GLY A 289 -28.49 33.19 -48.74
N ASN A 290 -27.79 34.09 -48.03
CA ASN A 290 -28.22 35.47 -47.81
C ASN A 290 -28.31 36.25 -49.12
N GLN A 291 -27.31 36.10 -50.00
CA GLN A 291 -27.33 36.70 -51.34
C GLN A 291 -28.49 36.15 -52.18
N GLN A 292 -28.74 34.84 -52.18
CA GLN A 292 -29.84 34.23 -52.92
C GLN A 292 -31.23 34.69 -52.40
N SER A 293 -31.42 34.78 -51.08
CA SER A 293 -32.65 35.31 -50.48
C SER A 293 -32.87 36.80 -50.83
N ALA A 294 -31.81 37.61 -50.81
CA ALA A 294 -31.88 39.01 -51.22
C ALA A 294 -32.30 39.16 -52.69
N ILE A 295 -31.72 38.37 -53.59
CA ILE A 295 -32.08 38.35 -55.02
C ILE A 295 -33.54 37.90 -55.22
N GLN A 296 -34.00 36.89 -54.47
CA GLN A 296 -35.38 36.42 -54.56
C GLN A 296 -36.39 37.48 -54.08
N ARG A 297 -36.09 38.20 -52.99
CA ARG A 297 -36.92 39.32 -52.50
C ARG A 297 -36.91 40.52 -53.45
N LEU A 298 -35.75 40.87 -54.01
CA LEU A 298 -35.64 41.89 -55.07
C LEU A 298 -36.53 41.56 -56.28
N THR A 299 -36.67 40.27 -56.60
CA THR A 299 -37.50 39.82 -57.73
C THR A 299 -39.00 40.06 -57.53
N GLN A 300 -39.45 40.17 -56.28
CA GLN A 300 -40.87 40.28 -55.92
C GLN A 300 -41.31 41.72 -55.66
N GLU A 301 -40.39 42.63 -55.35
CA GLU A 301 -40.69 44.05 -55.10
C GLU A 301 -40.99 44.80 -56.42
N ARG A 302 -42.10 45.55 -56.45
CA ARG A 302 -42.58 46.28 -57.64
C ARG A 302 -42.81 47.74 -57.28
N TYR A 303 -42.48 48.64 -58.21
CA TYR A 303 -42.76 50.07 -58.06
C TYR A 303 -44.27 50.30 -58.11
N GLN A 304 -44.89 50.68 -57.00
CA GLN A 304 -46.33 50.93 -56.94
C GLN A 304 -46.66 52.36 -57.43
N PRO A 305 -47.86 52.60 -58.01
CA PRO A 305 -48.22 53.91 -58.57
C PRO A 305 -48.21 55.08 -57.58
N TYR A 306 -48.24 54.79 -56.27
CA TYR A 306 -48.26 55.76 -55.17
C TYR A 306 -46.93 55.84 -54.41
N ASP A 307 -45.93 55.04 -54.79
CA ASP A 307 -44.61 55.14 -54.16
C ASP A 307 -43.93 56.45 -54.60
N THR A 308 -43.38 57.20 -53.63
CA THR A 308 -42.40 58.25 -53.92
C THR A 308 -41.04 57.59 -54.21
N PRO A 309 -40.21 58.18 -55.08
CA PRO A 309 -38.88 57.64 -55.38
C PRO A 309 -38.05 57.35 -54.12
N ASP A 310 -38.14 58.23 -53.11
CA ASP A 310 -37.43 58.09 -51.84
C ASP A 310 -37.94 56.90 -51.00
N THR A 311 -39.24 56.61 -51.05
CA THR A 311 -39.84 55.47 -50.33
C THR A 311 -39.48 54.15 -51.01
N TYR A 312 -39.47 54.12 -52.35
CA TYR A 312 -39.05 52.95 -53.10
C TYR A 312 -37.55 52.68 -52.93
N GLU A 313 -36.73 53.72 -52.95
CA GLU A 313 -35.30 53.63 -52.67
C GLU A 313 -35.04 53.09 -51.26
N ALA A 314 -35.79 53.54 -50.25
CA ALA A 314 -35.67 53.05 -48.88
C ALA A 314 -36.06 51.57 -48.71
N LYS A 315 -36.98 51.04 -49.53
CA LYS A 315 -37.37 49.62 -49.54
C LYS A 315 -36.33 48.73 -50.23
N ILE A 316 -35.74 49.22 -51.32
CA ILE A 316 -34.82 48.44 -52.16
C ILE A 316 -33.38 48.50 -51.65
N ARG A 317 -32.94 49.63 -51.07
CA ARG A 317 -31.55 49.84 -50.60
C ARG A 317 -31.07 48.79 -49.56
N PRO A 318 -31.90 48.34 -48.59
CA PRO A 318 -31.53 47.24 -47.68
C PRO A 318 -31.32 45.90 -48.39
N LEU A 319 -31.99 45.66 -49.52
CA LEU A 319 -31.87 44.41 -50.29
C LEU A 319 -30.67 44.41 -51.23
N LEU A 320 -30.05 45.58 -51.44
CA LEU A 320 -28.85 45.78 -52.26
C LEU A 320 -27.55 45.79 -51.43
N LEU A 321 -27.64 45.50 -50.13
CA LEU A 321 -26.50 45.47 -49.22
C LEU A 321 -25.55 44.33 -49.63
N GLY A 322 -24.42 44.68 -50.25
CA GLY A 322 -23.43 43.71 -50.78
C GLY A 322 -23.45 43.52 -52.31
N VAL A 323 -24.35 44.19 -53.04
CA VAL A 323 -24.38 44.19 -54.51
C VAL A 323 -23.54 45.35 -55.05
N ALA A 324 -22.71 45.09 -56.08
CA ALA A 324 -21.90 46.13 -56.70
C ALA A 324 -22.77 47.20 -57.41
N ASN A 325 -22.41 48.48 -57.26
CA ASN A 325 -23.21 49.61 -57.81
C ASN A 325 -23.35 49.56 -59.35
N ASN A 326 -22.47 48.84 -60.05
CA ASN A 326 -22.49 48.66 -61.51
C ASN A 326 -23.03 47.28 -61.95
N ASP A 327 -23.68 46.53 -61.05
CA ASP A 327 -24.24 45.22 -61.38
C ASP A 327 -25.31 45.31 -62.47
N VAL A 328 -24.98 44.75 -63.64
CA VAL A 328 -25.80 44.83 -64.86
C VAL A 328 -27.09 44.03 -64.72
N GLN A 329 -27.08 42.92 -63.96
CA GLN A 329 -28.26 42.08 -63.79
C GLN A 329 -29.27 42.77 -62.87
N VAL A 330 -28.82 43.34 -61.75
CA VAL A 330 -29.68 44.08 -60.82
C VAL A 330 -30.23 45.35 -61.44
N LEU A 331 -29.44 46.08 -62.24
CA LEU A 331 -29.94 47.21 -63.02
C LEU A 331 -31.00 46.80 -64.04
N GLY A 332 -30.84 45.63 -64.68
CA GLY A 332 -31.85 45.07 -65.58
C GLY A 332 -33.17 44.78 -64.86
N PHE A 333 -33.10 44.17 -63.67
CA PHE A 333 -34.26 43.90 -62.83
C PHE A 333 -34.98 45.19 -62.40
N LEU A 334 -34.25 46.16 -61.85
CA LEU A 334 -34.82 47.45 -61.41
C LEU A 334 -35.50 48.22 -62.55
N LYS A 335 -34.92 48.19 -63.76
CA LYS A 335 -35.56 48.75 -64.96
C LYS A 335 -36.89 48.03 -65.24
N SER A 336 -36.92 46.70 -65.22
CA SER A 336 -38.13 45.91 -65.52
C SER A 336 -39.28 46.08 -64.52
N TYR A 337 -39.01 46.62 -63.31
CA TYR A 337 -40.02 46.88 -62.28
C TYR A 337 -40.74 48.21 -62.43
N LEU A 338 -40.24 49.11 -63.27
CA LEU A 338 -40.95 50.33 -63.66
C LEU A 338 -42.03 49.99 -64.69
N THR A 339 -43.19 50.63 -64.59
CA THR A 339 -44.30 50.46 -65.55
C THR A 339 -44.64 51.78 -66.24
N GLY A 340 -45.04 51.72 -67.51
CA GLY A 340 -45.49 52.88 -68.28
C GLY A 340 -44.37 53.86 -68.71
N ASP A 341 -44.63 55.17 -68.58
CA ASP A 341 -43.74 56.25 -69.03
C ASP A 341 -42.36 56.20 -68.34
N PHE A 342 -42.32 55.86 -67.04
CA PHE A 342 -41.09 55.74 -66.26
C PHE A 342 -40.14 54.66 -66.81
N TYR A 343 -40.65 53.52 -67.27
CA TYR A 343 -39.83 52.46 -67.88
C TYR A 343 -39.17 52.94 -69.18
N THR A 344 -39.95 53.59 -70.04
CA THR A 344 -39.50 54.03 -71.35
C THR A 344 -38.43 55.10 -71.24
N ARG A 345 -38.62 56.08 -70.34
CA ARG A 345 -37.63 57.12 -70.07
C ARG A 345 -36.37 56.58 -69.40
N MET A 346 -36.50 55.66 -68.44
CA MET A 346 -35.35 55.04 -67.77
C MET A 346 -34.48 54.24 -68.74
N ARG A 347 -35.08 53.65 -69.78
CA ARG A 347 -34.34 52.97 -70.86
C ARG A 347 -33.54 53.94 -71.73
N ILE A 348 -34.04 55.16 -71.93
CA ILE A 348 -33.37 56.22 -72.71
C ILE A 348 -32.23 56.86 -71.90
N ALA A 349 -32.48 57.20 -70.64
CA ALA A 349 -31.48 57.78 -69.74
C ALA A 349 -30.28 56.84 -69.49
N ASN A 350 -30.52 55.53 -69.56
CA ASN A 350 -29.54 54.46 -69.41
C ASN A 350 -28.51 54.70 -68.28
N PRO A 351 -28.95 54.69 -67.01
CA PRO A 351 -28.08 54.96 -65.88
C PRO A 351 -26.95 53.92 -65.79
N GLY A 352 -25.72 54.41 -65.59
CA GLY A 352 -24.50 53.59 -65.52
C GLY A 352 -24.28 52.87 -64.17
N GLY A 353 -25.20 53.01 -63.22
CA GLY A 353 -25.11 52.42 -61.89
C GLY A 353 -26.41 52.55 -61.10
N ILE A 354 -26.56 51.77 -60.03
CA ILE A 354 -27.75 51.71 -59.17
C ILE A 354 -28.05 53.09 -58.56
N ASN A 355 -27.03 53.80 -58.07
CA ASN A 355 -27.21 55.15 -57.54
C ASN A 355 -27.70 56.14 -58.62
N ALA A 356 -27.18 56.02 -59.85
CA ALA A 356 -27.62 56.85 -60.96
C ALA A 356 -29.08 56.54 -61.37
N PHE A 357 -29.51 55.28 -61.27
CA PHE A 357 -30.89 54.88 -61.50
C PHE A 357 -31.87 55.58 -60.55
N PHE A 358 -31.58 55.63 -59.25
CA PHE A 358 -32.46 56.33 -58.29
C PHE A 358 -32.47 57.85 -58.49
N THR A 359 -31.31 58.44 -58.81
CA THR A 359 -31.21 59.86 -59.17
C THR A 359 -32.08 60.20 -60.38
N GLU A 360 -31.99 59.41 -61.46
CA GLU A 360 -32.80 59.59 -62.66
C GLU A 360 -34.30 59.35 -62.39
N LEU A 361 -34.64 58.36 -61.55
CA LEU A 361 -36.02 58.11 -61.15
C LEU A 361 -36.62 59.31 -60.41
N LYS A 362 -35.84 59.93 -59.52
CA LYS A 362 -36.24 61.12 -58.77
C LYS A 362 -36.39 62.33 -59.68
N ASN A 363 -35.47 62.53 -60.63
CA ASN A 363 -35.57 63.60 -61.62
C ASN A 363 -36.83 63.46 -62.48
N MET A 364 -37.09 62.26 -63.01
CA MET A 364 -38.30 61.96 -63.80
C MET A 364 -39.61 62.17 -63.02
N TRP A 365 -39.62 61.85 -61.72
CA TRP A 365 -40.78 62.05 -60.86
C TRP A 365 -41.03 63.54 -60.58
N LEU A 366 -39.98 64.30 -60.28
CA LEU A 366 -40.06 65.75 -60.06
C LEU A 366 -40.51 66.50 -61.33
N GLU A 367 -40.06 66.07 -62.51
CA GLU A 367 -40.56 66.58 -63.80
C GLU A 367 -42.06 66.32 -63.98
N ARG A 368 -42.58 65.20 -63.48
CA ARG A 368 -44.02 64.87 -63.56
C ARG A 368 -44.87 65.75 -62.66
N GLU A 369 -44.44 66.01 -61.42
CA GLU A 369 -45.16 66.92 -60.49
C GLU A 369 -45.22 68.35 -61.03
N GLN A 370 -44.17 68.84 -61.67
CA GLN A 370 -44.15 70.18 -62.28
C GLN A 370 -45.09 70.29 -63.49
N ASN A 371 -45.32 69.17 -64.20
CA ASN A 371 -46.31 69.10 -65.29
C ASN A 371 -47.76 68.93 -64.78
N LEU A 372 -47.98 68.46 -63.55
CA LEU A 372 -49.30 68.38 -62.90
C LEU A 372 -49.71 69.69 -62.20
N SER A 373 -48.73 70.50 -61.75
CA SER A 373 -48.94 71.83 -61.16
C SER A 373 -49.61 72.85 -62.11
N GLY A 374 -49.65 72.57 -63.42
CA GLY A 374 -50.32 73.39 -64.42
C GLY A 374 -51.81 73.08 -64.68
N ARG A 375 -52.42 72.13 -63.96
CA ARG A 375 -53.81 71.69 -64.27
C ARG A 375 -54.65 71.49 -63.00
N ILE A 376 -54.95 72.58 -62.30
CA ILE A 376 -56.10 72.67 -61.40
C ILE A 376 -57.13 73.61 -62.04
N SER A 377 -58.06 73.03 -62.79
CA SER A 377 -59.49 73.35 -62.80
C SER A 377 -60.18 72.50 -63.87
N GLU A 378 -61.32 71.93 -63.49
CA GLU A 378 -62.28 71.19 -64.33
C GLU A 378 -61.86 69.77 -64.75
N GLU A 379 -62.16 68.80 -63.88
CA GLU A 379 -63.12 67.71 -64.20
C GLU A 379 -63.25 66.79 -62.97
N LEU A 380 -64.03 67.26 -61.99
CA LEU A 380 -64.71 66.37 -61.05
C LEU A 380 -66.06 66.00 -61.68
N ASN A 381 -66.32 64.68 -61.71
CA ASN A 381 -67.58 63.97 -61.95
C ASN A 381 -67.85 63.44 -63.36
N GLN A 382 -67.43 62.19 -63.60
CA GLN A 382 -68.12 61.11 -64.32
C GLN A 382 -67.09 59.96 -64.48
N PHE A 383 -67.13 58.82 -63.80
CA PHE A 383 -68.20 57.83 -63.75
C PHE A 383 -68.01 56.92 -62.53
N ALA A 384 -69.09 56.74 -61.76
CA ALA A 384 -69.29 55.57 -60.93
C ALA A 384 -69.92 54.44 -61.76
N ASN A 385 -69.53 53.21 -61.44
CA ASN A 385 -70.11 51.91 -61.83
C ASN A 385 -69.92 51.46 -63.29
N GLN A 386 -69.12 50.40 -63.48
CA GLN A 386 -69.62 49.15 -64.09
C GLN A 386 -68.64 47.97 -63.92
N ALA A 387 -69.23 46.79 -63.83
CA ALA A 387 -68.72 45.53 -63.32
C ALA A 387 -67.96 44.67 -64.34
N LEU A 388 -67.35 43.59 -63.82
CA LEU A 388 -66.74 42.44 -64.51
C LEU A 388 -67.50 41.94 -65.77
N PRO A 389 -66.76 41.39 -66.74
CA PRO A 389 -66.74 39.93 -66.93
C PRO A 389 -65.29 39.40 -67.11
N SER A 390 -64.84 38.40 -66.33
CA SER A 390 -64.93 36.95 -66.60
C SER A 390 -64.38 36.52 -67.97
N ILE A 391 -63.10 36.11 -68.03
CA ILE A 391 -62.62 34.99 -68.85
C ILE A 391 -61.54 34.21 -68.07
N ASN A 392 -61.72 32.89 -68.07
CA ASN A 392 -60.96 31.80 -67.43
C ASN A 392 -59.47 31.69 -67.82
N PRO A 393 -58.67 30.92 -67.05
CA PRO A 393 -57.21 30.90 -67.15
C PRO A 393 -56.73 30.05 -68.32
N VAL A 394 -55.83 30.60 -69.14
CA VAL A 394 -55.03 29.81 -70.08
C VAL A 394 -53.74 29.42 -69.39
N SER A 395 -53.65 28.12 -69.15
CA SER A 395 -52.49 27.37 -68.68
C SER A 395 -51.28 27.63 -69.57
N TYR A 396 -50.19 28.14 -68.99
CA TYR A 396 -48.84 27.93 -69.51
C TYR A 396 -48.09 27.08 -68.49
N SER A 397 -47.87 25.82 -68.88
CA SER A 397 -47.10 24.83 -68.16
C SER A 397 -45.67 25.33 -67.92
N LEU A 398 -45.24 25.27 -66.65
CA LEU A 398 -43.84 25.33 -66.26
C LEU A 398 -43.08 24.17 -66.92
N PRO A 399 -41.88 24.38 -67.48
CA PRO A 399 -40.93 23.28 -67.69
C PRO A 399 -40.55 22.72 -66.31
N GLN A 400 -40.87 21.45 -66.07
CA GLN A 400 -40.27 20.69 -64.99
C GLN A 400 -38.76 20.64 -65.22
N VAL A 401 -38.00 21.23 -64.32
CA VAL A 401 -36.59 20.91 -64.16
C VAL A 401 -36.53 19.63 -63.32
N THR A 402 -36.01 18.59 -63.95
CA THR A 402 -35.70 17.30 -63.36
C THR A 402 -34.79 17.45 -62.14
N PRO A 403 -35.06 16.74 -61.02
CA PRO A 403 -34.05 16.54 -60.00
C PRO A 403 -32.98 15.65 -60.62
N VAL A 404 -31.74 16.14 -60.66
CA VAL A 404 -30.59 15.27 -60.85
C VAL A 404 -30.50 14.38 -59.62
N SER A 405 -30.67 13.08 -59.82
CA SER A 405 -30.50 12.04 -58.81
C SER A 405 -29.11 12.15 -58.17
N GLN A 406 -29.08 12.53 -56.90
CA GLN A 406 -27.96 12.18 -56.03
C GLN A 406 -28.10 10.69 -55.66
N PRO A 407 -27.00 9.92 -55.60
CA PRO A 407 -27.05 8.53 -55.17
C PRO A 407 -27.48 8.47 -53.70
N ALA A 408 -28.55 7.73 -53.42
CA ALA A 408 -28.95 7.39 -52.07
C ALA A 408 -27.88 6.47 -51.47
N PHE A 409 -27.07 7.00 -50.55
CA PHE A 409 -26.28 6.16 -49.65
C PHE A 409 -27.24 5.55 -48.63
N ASN A 410 -27.47 4.25 -48.75
CA ASN A 410 -28.27 3.52 -47.79
C ASN A 410 -27.44 3.25 -46.53
N LYS A 411 -28.10 3.27 -45.38
CA LYS A 411 -27.50 3.07 -44.04
C LYS A 411 -26.71 1.75 -43.91
N ASP A 412 -27.02 0.78 -44.76
CA ASP A 412 -26.37 -0.54 -44.81
C ASP A 412 -24.97 -0.49 -45.44
N ASP A 413 -24.69 0.47 -46.34
CA ASP A 413 -23.38 0.62 -47.00
C ASP A 413 -22.32 1.18 -46.04
N VAL A 414 -22.74 2.02 -45.10
CA VAL A 414 -21.89 2.57 -44.03
C VAL A 414 -21.56 1.49 -42.99
N GLN A 415 -22.51 0.59 -42.71
CA GLN A 415 -22.32 -0.48 -41.74
C GLN A 415 -21.34 -1.55 -42.25
N LYS A 416 -21.36 -1.84 -43.55
CA LYS A 416 -20.41 -2.74 -44.20
C LYS A 416 -18.98 -2.18 -44.23
N ALA A 417 -18.81 -0.88 -44.51
CA ALA A 417 -17.50 -0.23 -44.52
C ALA A 417 -16.83 -0.15 -43.14
N ILE A 418 -17.61 -0.11 -42.06
CA ILE A 418 -17.09 -0.10 -40.68
C ILE A 418 -16.63 -1.51 -40.25
N GLN A 419 -17.23 -2.56 -40.80
CA GLN A 419 -16.92 -3.95 -40.46
C GLN A 419 -15.62 -4.45 -41.14
N ASP A 420 -15.35 -3.99 -42.37
CA ASP A 420 -14.11 -4.31 -43.09
C ASP A 420 -12.87 -3.56 -42.56
N ALA A 421 -13.05 -2.51 -41.74
CA ALA A 421 -11.97 -1.73 -41.12
C ALA A 421 -11.55 -2.21 -39.72
N LEU A 422 -12.23 -3.23 -39.18
CA LEU A 422 -11.98 -3.80 -37.85
C LEU A 422 -11.52 -5.27 -37.86
N ALA A 423 -11.25 -5.83 -39.05
CA ALA A 423 -10.43 -7.03 -39.24
C ALA A 423 -8.97 -6.63 -39.47
#